data_AF-A0ABD2PZC6-F1
#
_entry.id   AF-A0ABD2PZC6-F1
#
_cell.length_a   1.000
_cell.length_b   1.000
_cell.length_c   1.000
_cell.angle_alpha   90.00
_cell.angle_beta   90.00
_cell.angle_gamma   90.00
#
_symmetry.space_group_name_H-M   'P 1'
#
loop_
_entity.id
_entity.type
_entity.pdbx_description
1 polymer ?
#
loop_
_entity_poly.entity_id
_entity_poly.type
_entity_poly.pdbx_seq_one_letter_code
_entity_poly.pdbx_strand_id
1 'polypeptide(L)'
;MTDDQEQTQSLSQLFKSISTAYDEISESELSSSDAKIQTKVKSAIAQCSTALNQIRALCLFSANESFDDLTTESIRFLTIPAFLGYFHSQIFEDRLEALTSAKVSNKL
;
A
#
# COMPACT_ATOMS: atom_id res chain seq x y z
N MET A 1 -21.39 7.58 25.76
CA MET A 1 -20.18 8.36 25.52
C MET A 1 -19.07 7.32 25.41
N THR A 2 -18.94 6.75 24.23
CA THR A 2 -17.98 5.68 23.95
C THR A 2 -16.99 6.33 23.01
N ASP A 3 -15.86 6.80 23.56
CA ASP A 3 -14.70 7.17 22.77
C ASP A 3 -14.14 5.87 22.20
N ASP A 4 -14.64 5.46 21.04
CA ASP A 4 -13.97 4.52 20.16
C ASP A 4 -12.69 5.22 19.67
N GLN A 5 -11.62 5.08 20.45
CA GLN A 5 -10.28 5.46 20.02
C GLN A 5 -9.91 4.54 18.84
N GLU A 6 -10.20 4.97 17.62
CA GLU A 6 -9.61 4.39 16.40
C GLU A 6 -8.09 4.45 16.57
N GLN A 7 -7.51 3.31 16.95
CA GLN A 7 -6.08 3.21 17.17
C GLN A 7 -5.38 3.38 15.83
N THR A 8 -4.97 4.61 15.55
CA THR A 8 -4.35 5.00 14.28
C THR A 8 -3.02 4.28 14.15
N GLN A 9 -2.93 3.32 13.23
CA GLN A 9 -1.70 2.58 12.98
C GLN A 9 -0.60 3.53 12.47
N SER A 10 0.63 3.35 12.96
CA SER A 10 1.78 4.15 12.50
C SER A 10 2.21 3.74 11.08
N LEU A 11 2.89 4.64 10.38
CA LEU A 11 3.40 4.38 9.03
C LEU A 11 4.32 3.15 8.97
N SER A 12 5.17 2.97 9.98
CA SER A 12 6.04 1.79 10.07
C SER A 12 5.25 0.49 10.35
N GLN A 13 4.12 0.55 11.07
CA GLN A 13 3.22 -0.60 11.23
C GLN A 13 2.48 -0.94 9.94
N LEU A 14 1.99 0.07 9.23
CA LEU A 14 1.35 -0.09 7.92
C LEU A 14 2.33 -0.70 6.91
N PHE A 15 3.56 -0.20 6.84
CA PHE A 15 4.59 -0.74 5.95
C PHE A 15 4.88 -2.22 6.23
N LYS A 16 5.00 -2.61 7.50
CA LYS A 16 5.19 -4.02 7.87
C LYS A 16 4.00 -4.88 7.42
N SER A 17 2.77 -4.43 7.69
CA SER A 17 1.56 -5.16 7.26
C SER A 17 1.47 -5.31 5.74
N ILE A 18 1.79 -4.24 5.00
CA ILE A 18 1.81 -4.23 3.53
C ILE A 18 2.86 -5.20 2.99
N SER A 19 4.07 -5.18 3.55
CA SER A 19 5.16 -6.08 3.13
C SER A 19 4.80 -7.54 3.38
N THR A 20 4.26 -7.85 4.57
CA THR A 20 3.78 -9.20 4.88
C THR A 20 2.63 -9.63 3.96
N ALA A 21 1.70 -8.73 3.63
CA ALA A 21 0.63 -9.04 2.68
C ALA A 21 1.18 -9.33 1.27
N TYR A 22 2.23 -8.62 0.84
CA TYR A 22 2.91 -8.90 -0.41
C TYR A 22 3.53 -10.29 -0.42
N ASP A 23 4.31 -10.64 0.61
CA ASP A 23 4.95 -11.96 0.72
C ASP A 23 3.88 -13.06 0.67
N GLU A 24 2.84 -12.96 1.49
CA GLU A 24 1.77 -13.95 1.56
C GLU A 24 0.96 -14.10 0.26
N ILE A 25 0.73 -13.01 -0.49
CA ILE A 25 0.00 -13.07 -1.77
C ILE A 25 0.93 -13.60 -2.87
N SER A 26 2.18 -13.15 -2.91
CA SER A 26 3.14 -13.50 -3.97
C SER A 26 3.60 -14.96 -3.90
N GLU A 27 3.62 -15.54 -2.71
CA GLU A 27 3.99 -16.94 -2.47
C GLU A 27 2.76 -17.87 -2.39
N SER A 28 1.55 -17.34 -2.54
CA SER A 28 0.34 -18.16 -2.44
C SER A 28 0.18 -19.11 -3.63
N GLU A 29 -0.11 -20.38 -3.34
CA GLU A 29 -0.56 -21.35 -4.35
C GLU A 29 -2.06 -21.24 -4.67
N LEU A 30 -2.79 -20.37 -3.96
CA LEU A 30 -4.22 -20.17 -4.19
C LEU A 30 -4.45 -19.41 -5.52
N SER A 31 -5.55 -19.74 -6.20
CA SER A 31 -5.97 -19.01 -7.40
C SER A 31 -6.17 -17.52 -7.09
N SER A 32 -5.82 -16.64 -8.03
CA SER A 32 -6.15 -15.22 -7.91
C SER A 32 -7.66 -14.97 -7.76
N SER A 33 -8.53 -15.89 -8.18
CA SER A 33 -9.98 -15.79 -7.95
C SER A 33 -10.44 -16.23 -6.56
N ASP A 34 -9.54 -16.77 -5.72
CA ASP A 34 -9.88 -17.23 -4.38
C ASP A 34 -10.33 -16.06 -3.49
N ALA A 35 -11.45 -16.25 -2.79
CA ALA A 35 -12.07 -15.21 -1.98
C ALA A 35 -11.17 -14.71 -0.84
N LYS A 36 -10.32 -15.59 -0.26
CA LYS A 36 -9.39 -15.20 0.81
C LYS A 36 -8.27 -14.33 0.24
N ILE A 37 -7.74 -14.67 -0.92
CA ILE A 37 -6.75 -13.85 -1.63
C ILE A 37 -7.35 -12.50 -2.00
N GLN A 38 -8.54 -12.47 -2.59
CA GLN A 38 -9.20 -11.21 -2.96
C GLN A 38 -9.51 -10.33 -1.73
N THR A 39 -9.91 -10.93 -0.61
CA THR A 39 -10.11 -10.18 0.65
C THR A 39 -8.80 -9.57 1.14
N LYS A 40 -7.69 -10.33 1.09
CA LYS A 40 -6.36 -9.84 1.50
C LYS A 40 -5.85 -8.75 0.55
N VAL A 41 -6.01 -8.91 -0.76
CA VAL A 41 -5.66 -7.89 -1.76
C VAL A 41 -6.41 -6.59 -1.49
N LYS A 42 -7.74 -6.64 -1.29
CA LYS A 42 -8.56 -5.46 -1.00
C LYS A 42 -8.14 -4.77 0.31
N SER A 43 -7.83 -5.56 1.35
CA SER A 43 -7.30 -5.02 2.61
C SER A 43 -5.94 -4.35 2.43
N ALA A 44 -5.02 -4.95 1.68
CA ALA A 44 -3.70 -4.40 1.42
C ALA A 44 -3.75 -3.09 0.61
N ILE A 45 -4.68 -2.97 -0.34
CA ILE A 45 -4.93 -1.72 -1.09
C ILE A 45 -5.39 -0.60 -0.14
N ALA A 46 -6.31 -0.90 0.78
CA ALA A 46 -6.76 0.06 1.78
C ALA A 46 -5.60 0.51 2.68
N GLN A 47 -4.76 -0.42 3.14
CA GLN A 47 -3.56 -0.11 3.93
C GLN A 47 -2.56 0.77 3.17
N CYS A 48 -2.31 0.48 1.88
CA CYS A 48 -1.47 1.32 1.02
C CYS A 48 -2.04 2.73 0.88
N SER A 49 -3.36 2.86 0.73
CA SER A 49 -4.03 4.16 0.63
C SER A 49 -3.87 4.97 1.91
N THR A 50 -4.03 4.33 3.08
CA THR A 50 -3.79 4.96 4.39
C THR A 50 -2.32 5.38 4.54
N ALA A 51 -1.37 4.51 4.16
CA ALA A 51 0.05 4.82 4.22
C ALA A 51 0.43 6.01 3.32
N LEU A 52 -0.09 6.06 2.08
CA LEU A 52 0.13 7.18 1.17
C LEU A 52 -0.44 8.49 1.72
N ASN A 53 -1.61 8.45 2.36
CA ASN A 53 -2.18 9.63 3.00
C ASN A 53 -1.32 10.12 4.17
N GLN A 54 -0.75 9.21 4.97
CA GLN A 54 0.18 9.58 6.04
C GLN A 54 1.49 10.16 5.47
N ILE A 55 2.06 9.57 4.41
CA ILE A 55 3.26 10.09 3.73
C ILE A 55 3.02 11.53 3.25
N ARG A 56 1.87 11.79 2.62
CA ARG A 56 1.48 13.13 2.17
C ARG A 56 1.30 14.10 3.34
N ALA A 57 0.61 13.68 4.40
CA ALA A 57 0.35 14.51 5.57
C ALA A 57 1.63 14.87 6.34
N LEU A 58 2.60 13.96 6.35
CA LEU A 58 3.93 14.17 6.96
C LEU A 58 4.90 14.92 6.05
N CYS A 59 4.52 15.19 4.79
CA CYS A 59 5.38 15.79 3.76
C CYS A 59 6.75 15.09 3.68
N LEU A 60 6.77 13.74 3.75
CA LEU A 60 8.04 12.97 3.80
C LEU A 60 8.86 13.04 2.53
N PHE A 61 8.23 13.38 1.40
CA PHE A 61 8.87 13.48 0.10
C PHE A 61 8.46 14.77 -0.59
N SER A 62 9.41 15.39 -1.29
CA SER A 62 9.18 16.53 -2.17
C SER A 62 9.77 16.26 -3.56
N ALA A 63 9.13 16.80 -4.60
CA ALA A 63 9.65 16.71 -5.98
C ALA A 63 11.04 17.36 -6.16
N ASN A 64 11.47 18.19 -5.20
CA ASN A 64 12.76 18.88 -5.20
C ASN A 64 13.79 18.27 -4.24
N GLU A 65 13.49 17.15 -3.57
CA GLU A 65 14.44 16.45 -2.70
C GLU A 65 15.41 15.57 -3.49
N SER A 66 16.65 15.51 -3.04
CA SER A 66 17.60 14.48 -3.47
C SER A 66 17.49 13.25 -2.59
N PHE A 67 17.96 12.10 -3.09
CA PHE A 67 17.98 10.87 -2.31
C PHE A 67 18.81 11.00 -1.03
N ASP A 68 19.86 11.84 -1.05
CA ASP A 68 20.75 12.08 0.09
C ASP A 68 20.07 12.87 1.22
N ASP A 69 18.94 13.53 0.93
CA ASP A 69 18.13 14.27 1.92
C ASP A 69 17.18 13.34 2.72
N LEU A 70 17.08 12.07 2.32
CA LEU A 70 16.17 11.11 2.94
C LEU A 70 16.86 10.29 4.04
N THR A 71 16.13 10.05 5.13
CA THR A 71 16.55 9.08 6.14
C THR A 71 16.53 7.66 5.57
N THR A 72 17.42 6.77 6.05
CA THR A 72 17.38 5.34 5.69
C THR A 72 16.00 4.72 5.94
N GLU A 73 15.29 5.18 6.98
CA GLU A 73 13.95 4.70 7.28
C GLU A 73 12.91 5.17 6.27
N SER A 74 12.94 6.43 5.84
CA SER A 74 11.94 6.99 4.91
C SER A 74 12.07 6.44 3.50
N ILE A 75 13.28 6.07 3.04
CA ILE A 75 13.51 5.47 1.71
C ILE A 75 12.59 4.26 1.47
N ARG A 76 12.33 3.44 2.50
CA ARG A 76 11.45 2.27 2.35
C ARG A 76 10.04 2.66 1.93
N PHE A 77 9.55 3.83 2.35
CA PHE A 77 8.18 4.25 2.06
C PHE A 77 7.98 4.69 0.60
N LEU A 78 9.06 4.92 -0.15
CA LEU A 78 9.02 5.14 -1.60
C LEU A 78 8.48 3.93 -2.37
N THR A 79 8.47 2.74 -1.77
CA THR A 79 7.97 1.51 -2.42
C THR A 79 6.47 1.31 -2.25
N ILE A 80 5.79 2.08 -1.39
CA ILE A 80 4.34 1.96 -1.16
C ILE A 80 3.51 2.07 -2.46
N PRO A 81 3.78 3.01 -3.40
CA PRO A 81 3.10 3.03 -4.69
C PRO A 81 3.30 1.76 -5.52
N ALA A 82 4.49 1.15 -5.47
CA ALA A 82 4.78 -0.08 -6.19
C ALA A 82 3.99 -1.26 -5.61
N PHE A 83 3.91 -1.37 -4.27
CA PHE A 83 3.02 -2.34 -3.62
C PHE A 83 1.56 -2.13 -4.01
N LEU A 84 1.08 -0.89 -4.02
CA LEU A 84 -0.28 -0.56 -4.42
C LEU A 84 -0.56 -1.01 -5.87
N GLY A 85 0.36 -0.72 -6.80
CA GLY A 85 0.26 -1.18 -8.19
C GLY A 85 0.25 -2.71 -8.30
N TYR A 86 1.09 -3.39 -7.53
CA TYR A 86 1.07 -4.85 -7.44
C TYR A 86 -0.28 -5.37 -6.97
N PHE A 87 -0.82 -4.89 -5.85
CA PHE A 87 -2.10 -5.39 -5.34
C PHE A 87 -3.27 -5.10 -6.29
N HIS A 88 -3.30 -3.93 -6.93
CA HIS A 88 -4.29 -3.66 -7.97
C HIS A 88 -4.19 -4.65 -9.14
N SER A 89 -2.98 -5.09 -9.52
CA SER A 89 -2.81 -6.09 -10.58
C SER A 89 -3.32 -7.49 -10.19
N GLN A 90 -3.49 -7.75 -8.89
CA GLN A 90 -4.02 -9.00 -8.34
C GLN A 90 -5.55 -9.00 -8.17
N ILE A 91 -6.25 -7.88 -8.42
CA ILE A 91 -7.72 -7.87 -8.36
C ILE A 91 -8.27 -8.71 -9.53
N PHE A 92 -9.14 -9.66 -9.21
CA PHE A 92 -9.78 -10.54 -10.19
C PHE A 92 -10.99 -9.87 -10.87
N GLU A 93 -11.82 -9.18 -10.10
CA GLU A 93 -13.00 -8.43 -10.58
C GLU A 93 -12.60 -7.03 -11.10
N ASP A 94 -13.39 -6.43 -11.99
CA ASP A 94 -13.19 -5.05 -12.48
C ASP A 94 -11.75 -4.72 -12.92
N ARG A 95 -11.09 -5.71 -13.52
CA ARG A 95 -9.64 -5.69 -13.82
C ARG A 95 -9.20 -4.48 -14.64
N LEU A 96 -10.04 -3.96 -15.52
CA LEU A 96 -9.72 -2.78 -16.32
C LEU A 96 -9.62 -1.50 -15.47
N GLU A 97 -10.54 -1.34 -14.51
CA GLU A 97 -10.51 -0.23 -13.56
C GLU A 97 -9.32 -0.37 -12.61
N ALA A 98 -9.07 -1.58 -12.10
CA ALA A 98 -7.93 -1.86 -11.25
C ALA A 98 -6.58 -1.53 -11.92
N LEU A 99 -6.40 -1.93 -13.19
CA LEU A 99 -5.21 -1.62 -13.98
C LEU A 99 -5.07 -0.12 -14.28
N THR A 100 -6.19 0.59 -14.44
CA THR A 100 -6.17 2.05 -14.65
C THR A 100 -5.72 2.76 -13.38
N SER A 101 -6.28 2.36 -12.23
CA SER A 101 -5.88 2.87 -10.91
C SER A 101 -4.39 2.61 -10.63
N ALA A 102 -3.90 1.40 -10.91
CA ALA A 102 -2.49 1.04 -10.76
C ALA A 102 -1.54 1.96 -11.56
N LYS A 103 -1.92 2.35 -12.78
CA LYS A 103 -1.11 3.26 -13.60
C LYS A 103 -1.05 4.68 -13.03
N VAL A 104 -2.13 5.15 -12.39
CA VAL A 104 -2.24 6.51 -11.86
C VAL A 104 -1.51 6.67 -10.53
N SER A 105 -1.41 5.61 -9.72
CA SER A 105 -0.74 5.62 -8.41
C SER A 105 0.76 5.95 -8.46
N ASN A 106 1.37 6.04 -9.65
CA ASN A 106 2.80 6.26 -9.84
C ASN A 106 3.27 7.73 -9.67
N LYS A 107 2.44 8.59 -9.08
CA LYS A 107 2.80 9.97 -8.72
C LYS A 107 2.75 10.12 -7.20
N LEU A 108 3.93 10.04 -6.57
CA LEU A 108 4.18 10.45 -5.20
C LEU A 108 4.14 11.97 -5.09
#